data_AF-A0A2G9UM92-F1
#
_entry.id   AF-A0A2G9UM92-F1
#
_cell.length_a   1.000
_cell.length_b   1.000
_cell.length_c   1.000
_cell.angle_alpha   90.00
_cell.angle_beta   90.00
_cell.angle_gamma   90.00
#
_symmetry.space_group_name_H-M   'P 1'
#
loop_
_entity.id
_entity.type
_entity.pdbx_description
1 polymer ?
#
loop_
_entity_poly.entity_id
_entity_poly.type
_entity_poly.pdbx_seq_one_letter_code
_entity_poly.pdbx_strand_id
1 'polypeptide(L)'
;MANVHRTRGSKVVFPNGSIDPWKSLGLLVGNPDKNVDAFMIEGTAHCADMYPASPNDKPSLKAARTRIEKNLDAWIKEALTPTGSLRFKAPMRFEPRPTFVVEVKANHNPRGEEISGYGSLRRHVSGFSKRQAITESSENTD
;
A
#
# COMPACT_ATOMS: atom_id res chain seq x y z
N MET A 1 5.04 30.48 7.36
CA MET A 1 5.52 29.26 8.04
C MET A 1 5.52 28.14 7.01
N ALA A 2 6.69 27.54 6.75
CA ALA A 2 6.89 26.65 5.59
C ALA A 2 5.96 25.44 5.64
N ASN A 3 5.42 25.05 4.47
CA ASN A 3 4.67 23.82 4.29
C ASN A 3 5.55 22.63 4.67
N VAL A 4 5.42 22.13 5.89
CA VAL A 4 6.10 20.92 6.34
C VAL A 4 5.47 19.77 5.56
N HIS A 5 6.21 19.17 4.62
CA HIS A 5 5.79 17.95 3.96
C HIS A 5 5.58 16.88 5.03
N ARG A 6 4.34 16.61 5.42
CA ARG A 6 4.00 15.62 6.45
C ARG A 6 3.46 14.37 5.79
N THR A 7 4.04 13.22 6.12
CA THR A 7 3.46 11.94 5.75
C THR A 7 2.14 11.70 6.51
N ARG A 8 1.17 11.08 5.84
CA ARG A 8 -0.08 10.63 6.48
C ARG A 8 0.11 9.33 7.27
N GLY A 9 1.09 8.52 6.88
CA GLY A 9 1.40 7.22 7.50
C GLY A 9 2.00 7.32 8.90
N SER A 10 2.06 6.16 9.56
CA SER A 10 2.68 5.94 10.87
C SER A 10 3.72 4.83 10.79
N LYS A 11 4.68 4.81 11.71
CA LYS A 11 5.75 3.77 11.76
C LYS A 11 6.56 3.75 10.46
N VAL A 12 7.19 4.88 10.15
CA VAL A 12 7.98 5.07 8.92
C VAL A 12 9.33 5.68 9.29
N VAL A 13 10.41 5.19 8.68
CA VAL A 13 11.74 5.80 8.77
C VAL A 13 12.11 6.46 7.45
N PHE A 14 12.59 7.71 7.50
CA PHE A 14 13.14 8.47 6.38
C PHE A 14 14.64 8.73 6.61
N PRO A 15 15.51 7.74 6.29
CA PRO A 15 16.95 7.96 6.29
C PRO A 15 17.34 8.75 5.05
N ASN A 16 18.15 9.81 5.21
CA ASN A 16 18.63 10.60 4.09
C ASN A 16 20.16 10.74 4.16
N GLY A 17 20.86 10.55 3.04
CA GLY A 17 22.31 10.77 2.99
C GLY A 17 22.66 12.26 2.92
N SER A 18 23.69 12.71 3.66
CA SER A 18 24.03 14.14 3.68
C SER A 18 24.65 14.67 2.38
N ILE A 19 25.20 13.80 1.54
CA ILE A 19 25.68 14.15 0.19
C ILE A 19 24.74 13.68 -0.94
N ASP A 20 23.58 13.12 -0.60
CA ASP A 20 22.57 12.71 -1.57
C ASP A 20 21.84 13.94 -2.15
N PRO A 21 21.86 14.18 -3.48
CA PRO A 21 21.11 15.28 -4.08
C PRO A 21 19.59 15.15 -3.85
N TRP A 22 19.08 13.94 -3.64
CA TRP A 22 17.66 13.68 -3.46
C TRP A 22 17.14 13.93 -2.05
N LYS A 23 18.02 14.19 -1.06
CA LYS A 23 17.62 14.42 0.35
C LYS A 23 16.56 15.52 0.52
N SER A 24 16.59 16.53 -0.35
CA SER A 24 15.66 17.66 -0.33
C SER A 24 14.23 17.29 -0.74
N LEU A 25 14.05 16.18 -1.45
CA LEU A 25 12.74 15.64 -1.83
C LEU A 25 12.16 14.70 -0.75
N GLY A 26 12.99 14.30 0.22
CA GLY A 26 12.58 13.46 1.33
C GLY A 26 12.01 14.24 2.51
N LEU A 27 11.71 13.52 3.59
CA LEU A 27 11.36 14.11 4.87
C LEU A 27 12.62 14.34 5.70
N LEU A 28 12.87 15.58 6.14
CA LEU A 28 14.03 15.93 6.96
C LEU A 28 13.72 16.00 8.46
N VAL A 29 12.44 16.12 8.83
CA VAL A 29 11.98 16.23 10.21
C VAL A 29 10.84 15.24 10.45
N GLY A 30 11.02 14.36 11.45
CA GLY A 30 10.06 13.32 11.78
C GLY A 30 8.80 13.84 12.47
N ASN A 31 7.89 12.92 12.77
CA ASN A 31 6.69 13.16 13.58
C ASN A 31 6.60 12.10 14.69
N PRO A 32 7.02 12.43 15.93
CA PRO A 32 6.99 11.51 17.06
C PRO A 32 5.60 10.96 17.37
N ASP A 33 4.54 11.76 17.20
CA ASP A 33 3.15 11.37 17.49
C ASP A 33 2.66 10.21 16.60
N LYS A 34 3.33 9.98 15.46
CA LYS A 34 3.01 8.92 14.50
C LYS A 34 4.10 7.85 14.40
N ASN A 35 5.08 7.87 15.28
CA ASN A 35 6.29 7.04 15.16
C ASN A 35 6.95 7.19 13.78
N VAL A 36 6.97 8.42 13.25
CA VAL A 36 7.68 8.75 12.00
C VAL A 36 9.02 9.32 12.37
N ASP A 37 10.08 8.62 11.97
CA ASP A 37 11.44 9.02 12.22
C ASP A 37 12.08 9.55 10.93
N ALA A 38 12.84 10.63 11.01
CA ALA A 38 13.57 11.19 9.89
C ALA A 38 14.92 11.72 10.37
N PHE A 39 16.00 11.37 9.67
CA PHE A 39 17.34 11.75 10.06
C PHE A 39 18.32 11.74 8.89
N MET A 40 19.42 12.47 9.09
CA MET A 40 20.54 12.52 8.17
C MET A 40 21.60 11.47 8.55
N ILE A 41 22.17 10.84 7.53
CA ILE A 41 23.33 9.96 7.63
C ILE A 41 24.53 10.71 7.05
N GLU A 42 25.49 11.03 7.90
CA GLU A 42 26.58 11.91 7.53
C GLU A 42 27.61 11.21 6.63
N GLY A 43 27.94 11.87 5.51
CA GLY A 43 28.95 11.41 4.56
C GLY A 43 28.51 10.23 3.70
N THR A 44 27.19 10.02 3.54
CA THR A 44 26.63 8.97 2.70
C THR A 44 25.78 9.53 1.56
N ALA A 45 25.81 8.80 0.44
CA ALA A 45 24.98 9.07 -0.73
C ALA A 45 23.63 8.36 -0.63
N HIS A 46 22.91 8.35 -1.74
CA HIS A 46 21.57 7.78 -1.87
C HIS A 46 21.50 6.33 -1.36
N CYS A 47 20.53 6.07 -0.48
CA CYS A 47 20.17 4.74 0.04
C CYS A 47 21.35 3.93 0.59
N ALA A 48 22.36 4.58 1.17
CA ALA A 48 23.56 3.90 1.66
C ALA A 48 23.27 2.84 2.75
N ASP A 49 22.24 3.08 3.56
CA ASP A 49 21.74 2.18 4.60
C ASP A 49 21.26 0.82 4.06
N MET A 50 20.77 0.79 2.81
CA MET A 50 20.22 -0.41 2.17
C MET A 50 21.28 -1.36 1.60
N TYR A 51 22.53 -0.93 1.47
CA TYR A 51 23.61 -1.83 1.07
C TYR A 51 24.01 -2.76 2.21
N PRO A 52 24.60 -3.94 1.90
CA PRO A 52 25.15 -4.84 2.91
C PRO A 52 26.13 -4.13 3.84
N ALA A 53 26.17 -4.55 5.09
CA ALA A 53 27.12 -4.01 6.06
C ALA A 53 28.56 -4.32 5.67
N SER A 54 29.44 -3.34 5.84
CA SER A 54 30.87 -3.43 5.60
C SER A 54 31.66 -2.99 6.84
N PRO A 55 32.81 -3.62 7.14
CA PRO A 55 33.68 -3.16 8.23
C PRO A 55 34.12 -1.70 8.03
N ASN A 56 34.24 -1.26 6.77
CA ASN A 56 34.66 0.09 6.37
C ASN A 56 33.52 1.13 6.40
N ASP A 57 32.32 0.76 6.84
CA ASP A 57 31.21 1.69 6.93
C ASP A 57 31.50 2.83 7.91
N LYS A 58 31.06 4.03 7.54
CA LYS A 58 31.17 5.21 8.38
C LYS A 58 30.43 4.98 9.70
N PRO A 59 30.92 5.54 10.83
CA PRO A 59 30.23 5.42 12.11
C PRO A 59 28.77 5.91 12.06
N SER A 60 28.48 6.98 11.32
CA SER A 60 27.11 7.49 11.13
C SER A 60 26.20 6.48 10.42
N LEU A 61 26.72 5.75 9.42
CA LEU A 61 25.97 4.71 8.72
C LEU A 61 25.67 3.50 9.62
N LYS A 62 26.65 3.08 10.43
CA LYS A 62 26.45 2.02 11.43
C LYS A 62 25.37 2.42 12.45
N ALA A 63 25.46 3.63 12.98
CA ALA A 63 24.46 4.17 13.91
C ALA A 63 23.07 4.29 13.28
N ALA A 64 22.99 4.69 12.01
CA ALA A 64 21.74 4.77 11.25
C ALA A 64 21.07 3.38 11.15
N ARG A 65 21.82 2.33 10.79
CA ARG A 65 21.28 0.97 10.73
C ARG A 65 20.76 0.49 12.08
N THR A 66 21.52 0.69 13.16
CA THR A 66 21.07 0.36 14.52
C THR A 66 19.79 1.13 14.91
N ARG A 67 19.66 2.40 14.50
CA ARG A 67 18.44 3.20 14.73
C ARG A 67 17.23 2.63 13.98
N ILE A 68 17.43 2.23 12.72
CA ILE A 68 16.39 1.58 11.91
C ILE A 68 15.96 0.26 12.56
N GLU A 69 16.92 -0.60 12.92
CA GLU A 69 16.67 -1.88 13.59
C GLU A 69 15.87 -1.70 14.89
N LYS A 70 16.22 -0.71 15.72
CA LYS A 70 15.48 -0.40 16.95
C LYS A 70 14.01 -0.04 16.69
N ASN A 71 13.75 0.74 15.64
CA ASN A 71 12.38 1.08 15.25
C ASN A 71 11.61 -0.16 14.80
N LEU A 72 12.23 -1.01 13.96
CA LEU A 72 11.64 -2.26 13.49
C LEU A 72 11.34 -3.22 14.65
N ASP A 73 12.29 -3.42 15.56
CA ASP A 73 12.12 -4.26 16.74
C ASP A 73 10.93 -3.81 17.60
N ALA A 74 10.79 -2.50 17.81
CA ALA A 74 9.68 -1.95 18.58
C ALA A 74 8.34 -2.25 17.90
N TRP A 75 8.25 -2.07 16.58
CA TRP A 75 7.00 -2.28 15.83
C TRP A 75 6.64 -3.76 15.69
N ILE A 76 7.63 -4.63 15.52
CA ILE A 76 7.43 -6.08 15.50
C ILE A 76 6.95 -6.54 16.88
N LYS A 77 7.58 -6.09 17.97
CA LYS A 77 7.14 -6.41 19.33
C LYS A 77 5.70 -5.96 19.56
N GLU A 78 5.35 -4.73 19.19
CA GLU A 78 3.99 -4.22 19.32
C GLU A 78 2.97 -5.03 18.50
N ALA A 79 3.34 -5.45 17.29
CA ALA A 79 2.47 -6.28 16.45
C ALA A 79 2.29 -7.71 17.00
N LEU A 80 3.30 -8.23 17.70
CA LEU A 80 3.27 -9.55 18.31
C LEU A 80 2.63 -9.56 19.71
N THR A 81 2.62 -8.42 20.41
CA THR A 81 1.87 -8.29 21.66
C THR A 81 0.38 -8.36 21.35
N PRO A 82 -0.37 -9.32 21.91
CA PRO A 82 -1.81 -9.33 21.78
C PRO A 82 -2.35 -8.12 22.54
N THR A 83 -2.57 -7.02 21.83
CA THR A 83 -3.28 -5.87 22.38
C THR A 83 -4.66 -6.38 22.76
N GLY A 84 -4.97 -6.35 24.06
CA GLY A 84 -6.07 -7.09 24.68
C GLY A 84 -7.38 -7.05 23.90
N SER A 85 -8.04 -8.21 23.85
CA SER A 85 -9.39 -8.45 23.33
C SER A 85 -9.64 -7.86 21.93
N LEU A 86 -9.18 -8.61 20.92
CA LEU A 86 -9.85 -8.59 19.62
C LEU A 86 -11.34 -8.90 19.86
N ARG A 87 -12.18 -7.86 19.82
CA ARG A 87 -13.53 -8.03 19.29
C ARG A 87 -13.33 -8.46 17.84
N PHE A 88 -13.18 -9.77 17.63
CA PHE A 88 -13.33 -10.36 16.32
C PHE A 88 -14.72 -9.96 15.83
N LYS A 89 -14.81 -8.91 14.99
CA LYS A 89 -15.92 -8.85 14.04
C LYS A 89 -15.86 -10.19 13.31
N ALA A 90 -16.96 -10.92 13.36
CA ALA A 90 -17.11 -12.27 12.81
C ALA A 90 -16.33 -12.40 11.50
N PRO A 91 -15.68 -13.56 11.25
CA PRO A 91 -14.79 -13.73 10.11
C PRO A 91 -15.51 -13.28 8.85
N MET A 92 -14.86 -12.37 8.11
CA MET A 92 -15.28 -11.95 6.79
C MET A 92 -15.48 -13.24 5.98
N ARG A 93 -16.74 -13.58 5.66
CA ARG A 93 -17.05 -14.75 4.83
C ARG A 93 -16.32 -14.55 3.51
N PHE A 94 -15.35 -15.41 3.24
CA PHE A 94 -14.68 -15.46 1.95
C PHE A 94 -15.65 -16.15 1.00
N GLU A 95 -16.57 -15.37 0.41
CA GLU A 95 -17.41 -15.88 -0.67
C GLU A 95 -16.50 -16.23 -1.85
N PRO A 96 -16.52 -17.48 -2.36
CA PRO A 96 -15.68 -17.86 -3.47
C PRO A 96 -15.95 -16.95 -4.67
N ARG A 97 -14.88 -16.46 -5.30
CA ARG A 97 -14.99 -15.65 -6.52
C ARG A 97 -15.78 -16.44 -7.56
N PRO A 98 -16.82 -15.86 -8.19
CA PRO A 98 -17.56 -16.56 -9.23
C PRO A 98 -16.59 -16.90 -10.36
N THR A 99 -16.40 -18.20 -10.61
CA THR A 99 -15.69 -18.70 -11.77
C THR A 99 -16.59 -18.48 -12.98
N PHE A 100 -16.20 -17.57 -13.87
CA PHE A 100 -16.84 -17.42 -15.16
C PHE A 100 -16.45 -18.60 -16.04
N VAL A 101 -17.40 -19.49 -16.29
CA VAL A 101 -17.26 -20.55 -17.31
C VAL A 101 -17.58 -19.91 -18.66
N VAL A 102 -16.58 -19.80 -19.53
CA VAL A 102 -16.80 -19.39 -20.92
C VAL A 102 -17.18 -20.64 -21.69
N GLU A 103 -18.48 -20.80 -22.00
CA GLU A 103 -18.90 -21.77 -23.00
C GLU A 103 -18.51 -21.26 -24.38
N VAL A 104 -17.49 -21.87 -24.98
CA VAL A 104 -17.17 -21.68 -26.40
C VAL A 104 -18.13 -22.54 -27.20
N LYS A 105 -19.19 -21.94 -27.75
CA LYS A 105 -20.00 -22.60 -28.78
C LYS A 105 -19.24 -22.57 -30.10
N ALA A 106 -18.77 -23.73 -30.55
CA ALA A 106 -18.24 -23.89 -31.89
C ALA A 106 -19.38 -23.76 -32.91
N ASN A 107 -19.48 -22.60 -33.56
CA ASN A 107 -20.38 -22.41 -34.68
C ASN A 107 -19.82 -23.17 -35.89
N HIS A 108 -20.32 -24.38 -36.14
CA HIS A 108 -20.03 -25.07 -37.40
C HIS A 108 -20.88 -24.45 -38.51
N ASN A 109 -20.23 -23.79 -39.45
CA ASN A 109 -20.81 -23.46 -40.75
C ASN A 109 -20.69 -24.72 -41.63
N PRO A 110 -21.79 -25.31 -42.16
CA PRO A 110 -21.72 -26.54 -42.93
C PRO A 110 -21.11 -26.38 -44.34
N ARG A 111 -20.43 -25.26 -44.66
CA ARG A 111 -19.97 -24.95 -46.02
C ARG A 111 -18.53 -24.43 -46.18
N GLY A 112 -17.67 -24.54 -45.17
CA GLY A 112 -16.20 -24.48 -45.38
C GLY A 112 -15.63 -23.22 -46.03
N GLU A 113 -16.26 -22.04 -45.88
CA GLU A 113 -15.70 -20.77 -46.35
C GLU A 113 -15.21 -19.91 -45.17
N GLU A 114 -13.98 -19.41 -45.28
CA GLU A 114 -13.31 -18.54 -44.31
C GLU A 114 -13.92 -17.13 -44.36
N ILE A 115 -14.60 -16.74 -43.28
CA ILE A 115 -15.11 -15.37 -43.12
C ILE A 115 -14.08 -14.50 -42.38
N SER A 116 -13.34 -13.70 -43.15
CA SER A 116 -12.61 -12.54 -42.63
C SER A 116 -13.64 -11.50 -42.15
N GLY A 117 -13.76 -11.33 -40.83
CA GLY A 117 -14.68 -10.34 -40.27
C GLY A 117 -14.45 -10.10 -38.78
N TYR A 118 -13.99 -8.90 -38.43
CA TYR A 118 -14.01 -8.40 -37.06
C TYR A 118 -15.45 -8.38 -36.53
N GLY A 119 -15.79 -9.36 -35.67
CA GLY A 119 -17.10 -9.46 -35.03
C GLY A 119 -17.32 -8.36 -34.00
N SER A 120 -18.42 -7.62 -34.17
CA SER A 120 -18.89 -6.59 -33.23
C SER A 120 -19.25 -7.21 -31.87
N LEU A 121 -18.49 -6.85 -30.83
CA LEU A 121 -18.75 -7.21 -29.43
C LEU A 121 -19.98 -6.44 -28.90
N ARG A 122 -21.17 -7.05 -28.99
CA ARG A 122 -22.32 -6.62 -28.16
C ARG A 122 -22.14 -7.18 -26.75
N ARG A 123 -21.79 -6.32 -25.80
CA ARG A 123 -21.84 -6.64 -24.37
C ARG A 123 -23.29 -6.71 -23.94
N HIS A 124 -23.78 -7.92 -23.69
CA HIS A 124 -25.03 -8.11 -22.97
C HIS A 124 -24.68 -8.30 -21.49
N VAL A 125 -25.09 -7.37 -20.64
CA VAL A 125 -24.93 -7.45 -19.18
C VAL A 125 -26.26 -7.90 -18.61
N SER A 126 -26.41 -9.19 -18.33
CA SER A 126 -27.48 -9.67 -17.45
C SER A 126 -26.92 -9.78 -16.03
N GLY A 127 -27.50 -9.04 -15.07
CA GLY A 127 -27.25 -9.29 -13.65
C GLY A 127 -26.97 -8.10 -12.73
N PHE A 128 -27.16 -6.84 -13.14
CA PHE A 128 -27.12 -5.72 -12.18
C PHE A 128 -28.46 -5.60 -11.43
N SER A 129 -28.60 -6.32 -10.32
CA SER A 129 -29.64 -6.05 -9.33
C SER A 129 -29.27 -4.78 -8.55
N LYS A 130 -30.11 -3.74 -8.66
CA LYS A 130 -29.98 -2.48 -7.93
C LYS A 130 -30.03 -2.74 -6.42
N ARG A 131 -28.97 -2.43 -5.69
CA ARG A 131 -29.04 -2.27 -4.23
C ARG A 131 -29.87 -1.03 -3.90
N GLN A 132 -30.80 -1.24 -2.97
CA GLN A 132 -31.23 -0.37 -1.87
C GLN A 132 -30.85 1.11 -2.00
N ALA A 133 -31.86 1.93 -2.30
CA ALA A 133 -31.85 3.35 -1.98
C ALA A 133 -31.90 3.51 -0.45
N ILE A 134 -30.94 4.26 0.10
CA ILE A 134 -31.00 4.79 1.46
C ILE A 134 -31.93 5.99 1.39
N THR A 135 -33.07 5.91 2.08
CA THR A 135 -33.96 7.05 2.32
C THR A 135 -33.36 7.90 3.43
N GLU A 136 -32.84 9.08 3.09
CA GLU A 136 -32.69 10.17 4.06
C GLU A 136 -34.07 10.79 4.29
N SER A 137 -34.65 10.52 5.45
CA SER A 137 -35.76 11.31 5.99
C SER A 137 -35.18 12.43 6.86
N SER A 138 -35.19 13.64 6.33
CA SER A 138 -35.06 14.86 7.15
C SER A 138 -36.33 15.01 7.98
N GLU A 139 -36.26 14.70 9.27
CA GLU A 139 -37.26 15.15 10.24
C GLU A 139 -36.99 16.62 10.58
N ASN A 140 -37.98 17.43 10.24
CA ASN A 140 -38.10 18.84 10.57
C ASN A 140 -39.34 18.92 11.48
N THR A 141 -39.16 19.22 12.76
CA THR A 141 -40.25 19.61 13.67
C THR A 141 -39.73 20.61 14.70
N ASP A 142 -40.31 21.80 14.64
CA ASP A 142 -40.49 22.91 15.61
C ASP A 142 -39.27 23.56 16.28
#